data_AF-A0AAN6NCG9-F1
#
_entry.id   AF-A0AAN6NCG9-F1
#
_cell.length_a   1.000
_cell.length_b   1.000
_cell.length_c   1.000
_cell.angle_alpha   90.00
_cell.angle_beta   90.00
_cell.angle_gamma   90.00
#
_symmetry.space_group_name_H-M   'P 1'
#
loop_
_entity.id
_entity.type
_entity.pdbx_description
1 polymer ?
#
loop_
_entity_poly.entity_id
_entity_poly.type
_entity_poly.pdbx_seq_one_letter_code
_entity_poly.pdbx_strand_id
1 'polypeptide(L)' 'PFIINNGLLYNIRADKTKSLYIPHVKVKLILKAAHDVKHHFGRDKMLYNLRGFITLKKKKRI' A
#
# COMPACT_ATOMS: atom_id res chain seq x y z
N PRO A 1 12.94 9.28 0.90
CA PRO A 1 13.53 9.02 2.24
C PRO A 1 12.53 8.23 3.08
N PHE A 2 12.97 7.29 3.94
CA PHE A 2 12.05 6.50 4.75
C PHE A 2 11.98 7.03 6.19
N ILE A 3 10.79 7.05 6.78
CA ILE A 3 10.56 7.47 8.16
C ILE A 3 9.62 6.48 8.86
N ILE A 4 9.87 6.22 10.14
CA ILE A 4 8.94 5.49 11.01
C ILE A 4 8.06 6.53 11.71
N ASN A 5 6.75 6.39 11.59
CA ASN A 5 5.77 7.22 12.28
C ASN A 5 4.67 6.32 12.84
N ASN A 6 4.36 6.41 14.13
CA ASN A 6 3.39 5.56 14.84
C ASN A 6 3.61 4.05 14.58
N GLY A 7 4.87 3.60 14.54
CA GLY A 7 5.22 2.20 14.27
C GLY A 7 5.04 1.74 12.81
N LEU A 8 4.67 2.64 11.91
CA LEU A 8 4.49 2.38 10.48
C LEU A 8 5.61 3.02 9.65
N LEU A 9 6.08 2.30 8.63
CA LEU A 9 7.14 2.77 7.74
C LEU A 9 6.53 3.57 6.59
N TYR A 10 6.97 4.81 6.40
CA TYR A 10 6.53 5.68 5.31
C TYR A 10 7.69 6.02 4.39
N ASN A 11 7.42 6.06 3.09
CA ASN A 11 8.28 6.69 2.11
C ASN A 11 7.83 8.15 1.91
N ILE A 12 8.74 9.09 2.16
CA ILE A 12 8.57 10.52 1.87
C ILE A 12 9.03 10.75 0.43
N ARG A 13 8.09 11.19 -0.41
CA ARG A 13 8.33 11.61 -1.80
C ARG A 13 8.88 13.04 -1.85
N ALA A 14 9.36 13.47 -3.02
CA ALA A 14 9.95 14.80 -3.22
C ALA A 14 8.97 15.95 -2.98
N ASP A 15 7.67 15.72 -3.18
CA ASP A 15 6.56 16.64 -2.89
C ASP A 15 6.14 16.67 -1.41
N LYS A 16 6.93 16.04 -0.51
CA LYS A 16 6.63 15.85 0.92
C LYS A 16 5.43 14.97 1.23
N THR A 17 4.81 14.33 0.23
CA THR A 17 3.74 13.36 0.48
C THR A 17 4.32 12.09 1.12
N LYS A 18 3.57 11.53 2.07
CA LYS A 18 3.92 10.31 2.79
C LYS A 18 3.14 9.14 2.21
N SER A 19 3.84 8.16 1.64
CA SER A 19 3.24 6.90 1.19
C SER A 19 3.56 5.79 2.19
N LEU A 20 2.55 5.10 2.71
CA LEU A 20 2.75 3.97 3.59
C LEU A 20 3.46 2.83 2.84
N TYR A 21 4.55 2.34 3.41
CA TYR A 21 5.26 1.17 2.90
C TYR A 21 4.61 -0.10 3.46
N ILE A 22 4.06 -0.92 2.56
CA ILE A 22 3.45 -2.19 2.92
C ILE A 22 4.28 -3.31 2.27
N PRO A 23 4.78 -4.29 3.06
CA PRO A 23 5.42 -5.47 2.50
C PRO A 23 4.46 -6.20 1.55
N HIS A 24 4.93 -6.55 0.34
CA HIS A 24 4.10 -7.18 -0.69
C HIS A 24 3.33 -8.41 -0.17
N VAL A 25 3.94 -9.21 0.71
CA VAL A 25 3.33 -10.40 1.33
C VAL A 25 2.07 -10.08 2.16
N LYS A 26 1.97 -8.86 2.71
CA LYS A 26 0.83 -8.42 3.53
C LYS A 26 -0.28 -7.78 2.69
N VAL A 27 -0.01 -7.39 1.44
CA VAL A 27 -0.99 -6.69 0.58
C VAL A 27 -2.24 -7.54 0.37
N LYS A 28 -2.09 -8.84 0.06
CA LYS A 28 -3.23 -9.74 -0.16
C LYS A 28 -4.16 -9.81 1.06
N LEU A 29 -3.59 -9.88 2.27
CA LEU A 29 -4.34 -9.98 3.51
C LEU A 29 -5.11 -8.68 3.80
N ILE A 30 -4.48 -7.53 3.57
CA ILE A 30 -5.12 -6.21 3.73
C ILE A 30 -6.27 -6.03 2.74
N LEU A 31 -6.06 -6.42 1.47
CA LEU A 31 -7.10 -6.36 0.45
C LEU A 31 -8.29 -7.26 0.78
N LYS A 32 -8.02 -8.48 1.26
CA LYS A 32 -9.07 -9.40 1.69
C LYS A 32 -9.87 -8.82 2.87
N ALA A 33 -9.18 -8.31 3.88
CA ALA A 33 -9.84 -7.69 5.02
C ALA A 33 -10.68 -6.46 4.61
N ALA A 34 -10.17 -5.62 3.69
CA ALA A 34 -10.91 -4.45 3.21
C ALA A 34 -12.18 -4.82 2.42
N HIS A 35 -12.14 -5.95 1.70
CA HIS A 35 -13.28 -6.48 0.97
C HIS A 35 -14.36 -7.05 1.92
N ASP A 36 -13.96 -7.71 3.00
CA ASP A 36 -14.86 -8.45 3.89
C ASP A 36 -15.52 -7.58 4.98
N VAL A 37 -14.90 -6.47 5.40
CA VAL A 37 -15.24 -5.82 6.69
C VAL A 37 -16.47 -4.89 6.70
N LYS A 38 -17.00 -4.41 5.56
CA LYS A 38 -18.29 -3.66 5.56
C LYS A 38 -18.73 -3.19 4.19
N HIS A 39 -17.81 -3.22 3.23
CA HIS A 39 -18.00 -2.66 1.93
C HIS A 39 -17.53 -3.70 0.92
N HIS A 40 -18.50 -4.39 0.31
CA HIS A 40 -18.27 -5.22 -0.88
C HIS A 40 -17.87 -4.30 -2.05
N PHE A 41 -16.70 -3.67 -1.96
CA PHE A 41 -16.17 -2.84 -3.01
C PHE A 41 -15.81 -3.75 -4.17
N GLY A 42 -16.50 -3.58 -5.30
CA GLY A 42 -16.11 -4.23 -6.54
C GLY A 42 -14.66 -3.90 -6.89
N ARG A 43 -14.02 -4.78 -7.66
CA ARG A 43 -12.61 -4.70 -8.07
C ARG A 43 -12.22 -3.30 -8.54
N ASP A 44 -13.07 -2.64 -9.33
CA ASP A 44 -12.79 -1.33 -9.92
C ASP A 44 -12.73 -0.22 -8.87
N LYS A 45 -13.58 -0.28 -7.84
CA LYS A 45 -13.57 0.70 -6.74
C LYS A 45 -12.34 0.52 -5.86
N MET A 46 -11.88 -0.71 -5.65
CA MET A 46 -10.61 -0.96 -4.96
C MET A 46 -9.42 -0.44 -5.76
N LEU A 47 -9.39 -0.70 -7.08
CA LEU A 47 -8.33 -0.19 -7.97
C LEU A 47 -8.30 1.33 -8.03
N TYR A 48 -9.47 1.98 -8.07
CA TYR A 48 -9.59 3.43 -8.02
C TYR A 48 -9.04 4.00 -6.70
N ASN A 49 -9.40 3.42 -5.56
CA ASN A 49 -8.89 3.85 -4.25
C ASN A 49 -7.38 3.62 -4.08
N LEU A 50 -6.82 2.64 -4.79
CA LEU A 50 -5.39 2.36 -4.84
C LEU A 50 -4.64 3.14 -5.92
N ARG A 51 -5.32 4.03 -6.66
CA ARG A 51 -4.68 4.86 -7.68
C ARG A 51 -3.74 5.86 -6.99
N GLY A 52 -2.45 5.74 -7.27
CA GLY A 52 -1.40 6.57 -6.66
C GLY A 52 -0.47 5.82 -5.69
N PHE A 53 -0.77 4.56 -5.37
CA PHE A 53 0.15 3.68 -4.66
C PHE A 53 1.23 3.15 -5.60
N ILE A 54 2.49 3.21 -5.18
CA ILE A 54 3.63 2.71 -5.95
C ILE A 54 3.98 1.31 -5.44
N THR A 55 3.75 0.30 -6.27
CA THR A 55 4.15 -1.07 -5.96
C THR A 55 5.61 -1.27 -6.33
N LEU A 56 6.49 -1.21 -5.34
CA LEU A 56 7.91 -1.51 -5.53
C LEU A 56 8.10 -3.03 -5.57
N LYS A 57 8.28 -3.60 -6.76
CA LYS A 57 8.77 -4.98 -6.89
C LYS A 57 10.22 -5.03 -6.43
N LYS A 58 10.54 -5.88 -5.46
CA LYS A 58 11.92 -6.18 -5.08
C LYS A 58 12.57 -6.87 -6.28
N LYS A 59 13.51 -6.19 -6.97
CA LYS A 59 14.29 -6.80 -8.05
C LYS A 59 15.12 -7.91 -7.40
N LYS A 60 14.90 -9.17 -7.81
CA LYS A 60 15.70 -10.31 -7.38
C LYS A 60 17.10 -10.07 -7.95
N ARG A 61 18.07 -9.72 -7.09
CA ARG A 61 19.48 -9.74 -7.45
C ARG A 61 19.83 -11.22 -7.58
N ILE A 62 20.03 -11.68 -8.82
CA ILE A 62 20.68 -12.94 -9.16
C ILE A 62 22.18 -12.66 -9.09
#